data_AF-A0A963BFS9-F1
#
_entry.id   AF-A0A963BFS9-F1
#
_cell.length_a   1.000
_cell.length_b   1.000
_cell.length_c   1.000
_cell.angle_alpha   90.00
_cell.angle_beta   90.00
_cell.angle_gamma   90.00
#
_symmetry.space_group_name_H-M   'P 1'
#
loop_
_entity.id
_entity.type
_entity.pdbx_description
1 polymer ?
#
loop_
_entity_poly.entity_id
_entity_poly.type
_entity_poly.pdbx_seq_one_letter_code
_entity_poly.pdbx_strand_id
1 'polypeptide(L)'
;MYRGKLGGFCLGTTLVCLLAWALFGQASALAEKKPDGDSAVVAMVNGESITYDSVRLRLQSLYGDLEALKSQPQRWARVFEAGVEGELRDRLLLQAALREKLEITPEELASVEDRTREMLGDDRYHGLLAKRWARRSDTRFAHAVVYR
;
A
#
# COMPACT_ATOMS: atom_id res chain seq x y z
N MET A 1 -2.24 -62.26 2.64
CA MET A 1 -3.17 -61.51 1.77
C MET A 1 -3.84 -60.45 2.67
N TYR A 2 -3.72 -59.14 2.54
CA TYR A 2 -3.26 -58.22 1.49
C TYR A 2 -2.44 -57.07 2.14
N ARG A 3 -1.52 -56.48 1.37
CA ARG A 3 -0.61 -55.37 1.71
C ARG A 3 -0.87 -54.26 0.68
N GLY A 4 -0.80 -52.98 1.06
CA GLY A 4 -0.84 -51.78 0.18
C GLY A 4 -1.49 -50.60 0.93
N LYS A 5 -0.83 -49.51 1.37
CA LYS A 5 0.13 -48.54 0.79
C LYS A 5 -0.55 -47.52 -0.17
N LEU A 6 -0.62 -46.26 0.29
CA LEU A 6 -0.65 -44.94 -0.40
C LEU A 6 -1.24 -43.94 0.64
N GLY A 7 -0.58 -42.88 1.12
CA GLY A 7 0.36 -41.98 0.45
C GLY A 7 -0.44 -40.80 -0.13
N GLY A 8 -0.47 -39.66 0.56
CA GLY A 8 -1.29 -38.52 0.15
C GLY A 8 -1.03 -37.23 0.94
N PHE A 9 0.18 -36.67 0.78
CA PHE A 9 0.49 -35.24 0.72
C PHE A 9 -0.46 -34.24 1.45
N CYS A 10 -0.09 -33.86 2.68
CA CYS A 10 -0.40 -32.53 3.25
C CYS A 10 0.85 -31.64 3.14
N LEU A 11 1.30 -31.36 1.91
CA LEU A 11 2.45 -30.48 1.63
C LEU A 11 2.04 -29.11 1.07
N GLY A 12 0.73 -28.86 0.88
CA GLY A 12 0.22 -27.59 0.34
C GLY A 12 0.12 -26.47 1.38
N THR A 13 -0.28 -26.77 2.61
CA THR A 13 -0.59 -25.75 3.63
C THR A 13 0.66 -25.17 4.30
N THR A 14 1.72 -25.96 4.43
CA THR A 14 2.99 -25.51 5.03
C THR A 14 3.77 -24.58 4.10
N LEU A 15 3.65 -24.76 2.78
CA LEU A 15 4.37 -23.93 1.81
C LEU A 15 3.79 -22.50 1.72
N VAL A 16 2.47 -22.36 1.85
CA VAL A 16 1.79 -21.05 1.86
C VAL A 16 2.14 -20.26 3.13
N CYS A 17 2.23 -20.93 4.29
CA CYS A 17 2.67 -20.29 5.53
C CYS A 17 4.15 -19.89 5.50
N LEU A 18 5.02 -20.69 4.86
CA LEU A 18 6.45 -20.35 4.73
C LEU A 18 6.70 -19.18 3.77
N LEU A 19 5.92 -19.06 2.69
CA LEU A 19 5.99 -17.91 1.79
C LEU A 19 5.45 -16.64 2.45
N ALA A 20 4.39 -16.74 3.25
CA ALA A 20 3.93 -15.63 4.08
C ALA A 20 5.00 -15.20 5.09
N TRP A 21 5.68 -16.14 5.75
CA TRP A 21 6.72 -15.80 6.73
C TRP A 21 7.98 -15.18 6.09
N ALA A 22 8.36 -15.64 4.90
CA ALA A 22 9.49 -15.07 4.14
C ALA A 22 9.19 -13.66 3.58
N LEU A 23 7.92 -13.35 3.28
CA LEU A 23 7.46 -12.00 2.90
C LEU A 23 7.29 -11.09 4.14
N PHE A 24 6.84 -11.61 5.27
CA PHE A 24 6.68 -10.86 6.53
C PHE A 24 8.03 -10.51 7.19
N GLY A 25 9.02 -11.42 7.16
CA GLY A 25 10.34 -11.18 7.75
C GLY A 25 11.14 -10.06 7.06
N GLN A 26 10.86 -9.77 5.79
CA GLN A 26 11.55 -8.70 5.05
C GLN A 26 11.02 -7.30 5.41
N ALA A 27 9.73 -7.16 5.72
CA ALA A 27 9.15 -5.88 6.10
C ALA A 27 9.70 -5.37 7.45
N SER A 28 9.91 -6.26 8.41
CA SER A 28 10.51 -5.95 9.71
C SER A 28 11.97 -5.51 9.57
N ALA A 29 12.74 -6.18 8.70
CA ALA A 29 14.13 -5.82 8.43
C ALA A 29 14.27 -4.47 7.69
N LEU A 30 13.30 -4.12 6.83
CA LEU A 30 13.21 -2.82 6.15
C LEU A 30 12.70 -1.69 7.07
N ALA A 31 11.99 -2.02 8.15
CA ALA A 31 11.60 -1.04 9.17
C ALA A 31 12.78 -0.65 10.05
N GLU A 32 13.71 -1.57 10.33
CA GLU A 32 14.93 -1.33 11.10
C GLU A 32 16.04 -0.67 10.28
N LYS A 33 16.17 -1.03 8.99
CA LYS A 33 17.17 -0.46 8.09
C LYS A 33 16.55 0.67 7.29
N LYS A 34 16.96 1.93 7.52
CA LYS A 34 16.65 3.05 6.61
C LYS A 34 17.05 2.61 5.20
N PRO A 35 16.11 2.35 4.27
CA PRO A 35 16.51 2.01 2.93
C PRO A 35 17.27 3.21 2.36
N ASP A 36 18.47 2.98 1.84
CA ASP A 36 19.22 3.99 1.10
C ASP A 36 18.45 4.30 -0.18
N GLY A 37 17.60 5.33 -0.11
CA GLY A 37 16.78 5.80 -1.21
C GLY A 37 15.28 5.70 -0.93
N ASP A 38 14.60 6.82 -1.10
CA ASP A 38 13.14 7.00 -0.98
C ASP A 38 12.33 6.06 -1.91
N SER A 39 13.00 5.39 -2.87
CA SER A 39 12.41 4.47 -3.85
C SER A 39 12.58 2.97 -3.53
N ALA A 40 13.07 2.58 -2.35
CA ALA A 40 13.27 1.15 -2.06
C ALA A 40 11.95 0.36 -2.11
N VAL A 41 11.97 -0.76 -2.81
CA VAL A 41 10.83 -1.66 -2.92
C VAL A 41 10.72 -2.47 -1.63
N VAL A 42 9.56 -2.38 -0.97
CA VAL A 42 9.27 -3.05 0.30
C VAL A 42 8.39 -4.29 0.11
N ALA A 43 7.61 -4.33 -0.97
CA ALA A 43 6.80 -5.50 -1.34
C ALA A 43 6.46 -5.45 -2.84
N MET A 44 5.99 -6.59 -3.36
CA MET A 44 5.52 -6.75 -4.75
C MET A 44 4.14 -7.41 -4.75
N VAL A 45 3.21 -6.87 -5.55
CA VAL A 45 1.85 -7.43 -5.72
C VAL A 45 1.55 -7.57 -7.20
N ASN A 46 1.45 -8.81 -7.68
CA ASN A 46 1.10 -9.11 -9.08
C ASN A 46 1.93 -8.31 -10.11
N GLY A 47 3.21 -8.06 -9.82
CA GLY A 47 4.12 -7.30 -10.69
C GLY A 47 4.19 -5.79 -10.40
N GLU A 48 3.33 -5.24 -9.54
CA GLU A 48 3.42 -3.85 -9.07
C GLU A 48 4.29 -3.72 -7.82
N SER A 49 5.15 -2.71 -7.78
CA SER A 49 6.00 -2.43 -6.63
C SER A 49 5.30 -1.57 -5.59
N ILE A 50 5.50 -1.93 -4.33
CA ILE A 50 5.22 -1.10 -3.17
C ILE A 50 6.54 -0.51 -2.72
N THR A 51 6.64 0.81 -2.70
CA THR A 51 7.85 1.51 -2.27
C THR A 51 7.72 1.97 -0.83
N TYR A 52 8.87 2.12 -0.16
CA TYR A 52 8.93 2.70 1.18
C TYR A 52 8.22 4.06 1.24
N ASP A 53 8.40 4.89 0.21
CA ASP A 53 7.72 6.18 0.11
C ASP A 53 6.19 6.08 0.07
N SER A 54 5.63 5.11 -0.65
CA SER A 54 4.17 4.93 -0.68
C SER A 54 3.62 4.62 0.72
N VAL A 55 4.29 3.71 1.44
CA VAL A 55 3.95 3.37 2.83
C VAL A 55 4.16 4.57 3.75
N ARG A 56 5.28 5.29 3.62
CA ARG A 56 5.56 6.50 4.41
C ARG A 56 4.50 7.58 4.20
N LEU A 57 4.07 7.83 2.97
CA LEU A 57 3.04 8.82 2.66
C LEU A 57 1.69 8.45 3.28
N ARG A 58 1.31 7.17 3.20
CA ARG A 58 0.12 6.65 3.89
C ARG A 58 0.21 6.86 5.39
N LEU A 59 1.32 6.49 6.01
CA LEU A 59 1.48 6.64 7.45
C LEU A 59 1.51 8.12 7.85
N GLN A 60 2.11 8.98 7.03
CA GLN A 60 2.15 10.41 7.27
C GLN A 60 0.73 11.02 7.24
N SER A 61 -0.16 10.55 6.36
CA SER A 61 -1.55 11.03 6.34
C SER A 61 -2.36 10.56 7.55
N LEU A 62 -2.07 9.37 8.09
CA LEU A 62 -2.78 8.80 9.23
C LEU A 62 -2.28 9.32 10.59
N TYR A 63 -0.97 9.47 10.75
CA TYR A 63 -0.34 9.74 12.04
C TYR A 63 0.34 11.12 12.14
N GLY A 64 0.50 11.83 11.03
CA GLY A 64 1.15 13.14 10.99
C GLY A 64 2.66 13.04 11.20
N ASP A 65 3.11 13.16 12.45
CA ASP A 65 4.54 13.17 12.80
C ASP A 65 5.11 11.74 12.89
N LEU A 66 5.73 11.32 11.80
CA LEU A 66 6.38 10.01 11.71
C LEU A 66 7.70 9.94 12.48
N GLU A 67 8.40 11.05 12.70
CA GLU A 67 9.70 11.03 13.39
C GLU A 67 9.49 10.71 14.88
N ALA A 68 8.43 11.25 15.48
CA ALA A 68 8.01 10.85 16.81
C ALA A 68 7.69 9.35 16.91
N LEU A 69 7.07 8.75 15.88
CA LEU A 69 6.80 7.31 15.85
C LEU A 69 8.06 6.47 15.67
N LYS A 70 9.00 6.90 14.81
CA LYS A 70 10.29 6.22 14.59
C LYS A 70 11.15 6.18 15.84
N SER A 71 10.99 7.16 16.75
CA SER A 71 11.66 7.15 18.05
C SER A 71 11.27 5.97 18.96
N GLN A 72 10.21 5.23 18.63
CA GLN A 72 9.71 4.06 19.35
C GLN A 72 9.78 2.81 18.44
N PRO A 73 10.93 2.10 18.35
CA PRO A 73 11.17 1.08 17.32
C PRO A 73 10.11 -0.03 17.25
N GLN A 74 9.66 -0.56 18.39
CA GLN A 74 8.62 -1.60 18.42
C GLN A 74 7.25 -1.11 17.96
N ARG A 75 6.96 0.18 18.17
CA ARG A 75 5.72 0.80 17.71
C ARG A 75 5.83 1.12 16.22
N TRP A 76 6.97 1.65 15.79
CA TRP A 76 7.28 1.91 14.40
C TRP A 76 7.16 0.65 13.54
N ALA A 77 7.77 -0.47 13.94
CA ALA A 77 7.71 -1.71 13.18
C ALA A 77 6.26 -2.16 12.92
N ARG A 78 5.42 -2.17 13.96
CA ARG A 78 3.99 -2.54 13.84
C ARG A 78 3.19 -1.58 12.97
N VAL A 79 3.42 -0.28 13.14
CA VAL A 79 2.73 0.75 12.33
C VAL A 79 3.18 0.67 10.87
N PHE A 80 4.47 0.45 10.63
CA PHE A 80 5.03 0.30 9.31
C PHE A 80 4.47 -0.93 8.60
N GLU A 81 4.43 -2.07 9.29
CA GLU A 81 3.82 -3.31 8.81
C GLU A 81 2.34 -3.12 8.44
N ALA A 82 1.55 -2.50 9.31
CA ALA A 82 0.16 -2.15 8.99
C ALA A 82 0.04 -1.20 7.79
N GLY A 83 1.02 -0.30 7.61
CA GLY A 83 1.12 0.55 6.43
C GLY A 83 1.37 -0.24 5.15
N VAL A 84 2.31 -1.20 5.18
CA VAL A 84 2.57 -2.12 4.06
C VAL A 84 1.32 -2.94 3.74
N GLU A 85 0.66 -3.50 4.75
CA GLU A 85 -0.58 -4.28 4.57
C GLU A 85 -1.70 -3.45 3.92
N GLY A 86 -1.87 -2.20 4.34
CA GLY A 86 -2.80 -1.27 3.72
C GLY A 86 -2.48 -1.04 2.24
N GLU A 87 -1.21 -0.80 1.92
CA GLU A 87 -0.76 -0.62 0.53
C GLU A 87 -0.91 -1.88 -0.35
N LEU A 88 -0.72 -3.07 0.24
CA LEU A 88 -0.96 -4.36 -0.42
C LEU A 88 -2.44 -4.51 -0.76
N ARG A 89 -3.32 -4.28 0.22
CA ARG A 89 -4.77 -4.41 0.07
C ARG A 89 -5.31 -3.46 -0.98
N ASP A 90 -4.88 -2.21 -0.97
CA ASP A 90 -5.38 -1.20 -1.92
C ASP A 90 -4.99 -1.55 -3.36
N ARG A 91 -3.78 -2.08 -3.60
CA ARG A 91 -3.37 -2.57 -4.93
C ARG A 91 -4.19 -3.78 -5.39
N LEU A 92 -4.45 -4.73 -4.49
CA LEU A 92 -5.29 -5.89 -4.82
C LEU A 92 -6.72 -5.47 -5.16
N LEU A 93 -7.29 -4.52 -4.41
CA LEU A 93 -8.63 -3.98 -4.68
C LEU A 93 -8.67 -3.21 -6.00
N LEU A 94 -7.66 -2.39 -6.28
CA LEU A 94 -7.57 -1.68 -7.56
C LEU A 94 -7.49 -2.65 -8.74
N GLN A 95 -6.68 -3.70 -8.64
CA GLN A 95 -6.59 -4.73 -9.68
C GLN A 95 -7.90 -5.51 -9.84
N ALA A 96 -8.62 -5.78 -8.76
CA ALA A 96 -9.95 -6.38 -8.83
C ALA A 96 -10.95 -5.46 -9.54
N ALA A 97 -10.97 -4.17 -9.20
CA ALA A 97 -11.80 -3.17 -9.85
C ALA A 97 -11.51 -3.04 -11.35
N LEU A 98 -10.23 -3.03 -11.74
CA LEU A 98 -9.81 -3.00 -13.14
C LEU A 98 -10.23 -4.26 -13.90
N ARG A 99 -10.17 -5.43 -13.24
CA ARG A 99 -10.62 -6.71 -13.84
C ARG A 99 -12.13 -6.72 -14.07
N GLU A 100 -12.89 -6.15 -13.13
CA GLU A 100 -14.34 -6.01 -13.22
C GLU A 100 -14.79 -4.83 -14.10
N LYS A 101 -13.82 -4.05 -14.61
CA LYS A 101 -14.07 -2.84 -15.42
C LYS A 101 -14.97 -1.84 -14.68
N LEU A 102 -14.73 -1.67 -13.38
CA LEU A 102 -15.38 -0.62 -12.61
C LEU A 102 -14.83 0.72 -13.08
N GLU A 103 -15.74 1.60 -13.50
CA GLU A 103 -15.44 2.96 -13.92
C GLU A 103 -16.09 3.92 -12.93
N ILE A 104 -15.42 5.04 -12.65
CA ILE A 104 -15.98 6.14 -11.86
C ILE A 104 -16.43 7.19 -12.87
N THR A 105 -17.70 7.55 -12.88
CA THR A 105 -18.19 8.56 -13.83
C THR A 105 -17.72 9.97 -13.43
N PRO A 106 -17.65 10.93 -14.36
CA PRO A 106 -17.32 12.31 -14.05
C PRO A 106 -18.26 12.92 -12.99
N GLU A 107 -19.53 12.54 -13.00
CA GLU A 107 -20.54 13.00 -12.03
C GLU A 107 -20.28 12.45 -10.63
N GLU A 108 -19.93 11.17 -10.52
CA GLU A 108 -19.56 10.55 -9.24
C GLU A 108 -18.29 11.17 -8.67
N LEU A 109 -17.30 11.41 -9.52
CA LEU A 109 -16.06 12.08 -9.13
C LEU A 109 -16.35 13.50 -8.62
N ALA A 110 -17.12 14.29 -9.35
CA ALA A 110 -17.52 15.64 -8.94
C ALA A 110 -18.29 15.63 -7.60
N SER A 111 -19.21 14.67 -7.41
CA SER A 111 -19.95 14.52 -6.15
C SER A 111 -19.04 14.19 -4.97
N VAL A 112 -17.98 13.40 -5.18
CA VAL A 112 -16.98 13.10 -4.15
C VAL A 112 -16.15 14.36 -3.84
N GLU A 113 -15.73 15.11 -4.87
CA GLU A 113 -14.99 16.35 -4.69
C GLU A 113 -15.80 17.41 -3.94
N ASP A 114 -17.07 17.57 -4.27
CA ASP A 114 -17.97 18.52 -3.63
C ASP A 114 -18.20 18.18 -2.15
N ARG A 115 -18.51 16.91 -1.85
CA ARG A 115 -18.63 16.45 -0.46
C ARG A 115 -17.34 16.67 0.33
N THR A 116 -16.19 16.43 -0.30
CA THR A 116 -14.89 16.63 0.35
C THR A 116 -14.61 18.11 0.60
N ARG A 117 -14.96 18.99 -0.34
CA ARG A 117 -14.87 20.45 -0.18
C ARG A 117 -15.77 20.94 0.94
N GLU A 118 -17.02 20.48 0.99
CA GLU A 118 -17.97 20.83 2.04
C GLU A 118 -17.47 20.41 3.44
N MET A 119 -16.89 19.20 3.55
CA MET A 119 -16.36 18.70 4.83
C MET A 119 -15.10 19.42 5.30
N LEU A 120 -14.22 19.84 4.39
CA LEU A 120 -12.89 20.38 4.74
C LEU A 120 -12.83 21.91 4.70
N GLY A 121 -13.70 22.55 3.93
CA GLY A 121 -13.58 23.94 3.49
C GLY A 121 -12.67 24.08 2.25
N ASP A 122 -13.04 25.00 1.35
CA ASP A 122 -12.36 25.21 0.06
C ASP A 122 -10.85 25.47 0.20
N ASP A 123 -10.45 26.37 1.10
CA ASP A 123 -9.03 26.71 1.32
C ASP A 123 -8.21 25.49 1.75
N ARG A 124 -8.79 24.65 2.62
CA ARG A 124 -8.13 23.44 3.11
C ARG A 124 -8.05 22.37 2.03
N TYR A 125 -9.11 22.21 1.25
CA TYR A 125 -9.15 21.29 0.12
C TYR A 125 -8.08 21.63 -0.92
N HIS A 126 -8.02 22.88 -1.38
CA HIS A 126 -7.00 23.34 -2.33
C HIS A 126 -5.59 23.29 -1.75
N GLY A 127 -5.42 23.60 -0.46
CA GLY A 127 -4.14 23.45 0.24
C GLY A 127 -3.63 22.01 0.27
N LEU A 128 -4.51 21.02 0.38
CA LEU A 128 -4.14 19.60 0.31
C LEU A 128 -3.78 19.16 -1.12
N LEU A 129 -4.53 19.61 -2.13
CA LEU A 129 -4.23 19.31 -3.53
C LEU A 129 -2.88 19.91 -3.96
N ALA A 130 -2.61 21.17 -3.60
CA ALA A 130 -1.35 21.83 -3.89
C ALA A 130 -0.14 21.09 -3.28
N LYS A 131 -0.25 20.66 -2.01
CA LYS A 131 0.78 19.84 -1.34
C LYS A 131 0.98 18.49 -2.02
N ARG A 132 -0.09 17.87 -2.53
CA ARG A 132 -0.02 16.60 -3.27
C ARG A 132 0.68 16.76 -4.62
N TRP A 133 0.38 17.82 -5.37
CA TRP A 133 0.96 18.05 -6.69
C TRP A 133 2.40 18.54 -6.64
N ALA A 134 2.75 19.42 -5.69
CA ALA A 134 4.13 19.86 -5.47
C ALA A 134 5.09 18.70 -5.15
N ARG A 135 4.57 17.58 -4.59
CA ARG A 135 5.34 16.37 -4.32
C ARG A 135 5.42 15.40 -5.49
N ARG A 136 4.49 15.50 -6.46
CA ARG A 136 4.40 14.60 -7.62
C ARG A 136 5.25 15.05 -8.79
N SER A 137 5.60 16.34 -8.87
CA SER A 137 6.54 16.88 -9.86
C SER A 137 7.97 16.36 -9.70
N ASP A 138 8.26 15.61 -8.64
CA ASP A 138 9.60 15.09 -8.33
C ASP A 138 9.79 13.60 -8.68
N THR A 139 8.73 12.83 -9.00
CA THR A 139 8.89 11.41 -9.39
C THR A 139 7.85 10.89 -10.38
N ARG A 140 8.37 10.03 -11.28
CA ARG A 140 7.82 9.23 -12.39
C ARG A 140 6.49 8.45 -12.13
N PHE A 141 5.47 9.07 -11.55
CA PHE A 141 4.13 8.50 -11.41
C PHE A 141 3.08 9.27 -12.22
N ALA A 142 3.43 9.57 -13.47
CA ALA A 142 2.49 9.98 -14.50
C ALA A 142 1.89 8.74 -15.18
N HIS A 143 1.15 7.92 -14.44
CA HIS A 143 0.33 6.88 -15.04
C HIS A 143 -1.14 7.07 -14.63
N ALA A 144 -1.91 7.38 -15.68
CA ALA A 144 -3.34 7.17 -15.85
C ALA A 144 -4.29 7.83 -14.84
N VAL A 145 -4.64 9.09 -15.11
CA VAL A 145 -6.07 9.43 -15.22
C VAL A 145 -6.25 9.86 -16.67
N VAL A 146 -6.57 8.90 -17.53
CA VAL A 146 -6.96 9.19 -18.91
C VAL A 146 -8.40 9.66 -18.84
N TYR A 147 -8.60 10.97 -18.90
CA TYR A 147 -9.90 11.52 -19.26
C TYR A 147 -10.12 11.23 -20.75
N ARG A 148 -11.15 10.47 -21.07
CA ARG A 148 -11.74 10.39 -22.40
C ARG A 148 -13.23 10.68 -22.29
#